data_AF-A0A1H6UNB9-F1
#
_entry.id   AF-A0A1H6UNB9-F1
#
_cell.length_a   1.000
_cell.length_b   1.000
_cell.length_c   1.000
_cell.angle_alpha   90.00
_cell.angle_beta   90.00
_cell.angle_gamma   90.00
#
_symmetry.space_group_name_H-M   'P 1'
#
loop_
_entity.id
_entity.type
_entity.pdbx_description
1 polymer ?
#
loop_
_entity_poly.entity_id
_entity_poly.type
_entity_poly.pdbx_seq_one_letter_code
_entity_poly.pdbx_strand_id
1 'polypeptide(L)'
;MKNYVKNVWMYHLIADGPALIFIWFWVEAGTPGSISFILFAFIYPFLYRPVVDYYRLLALEAIEKKDFPKMWKWAGFYRFKWYSKLMFGV
;
A
#
# COMPACT_ATOMS: atom_id res chain seq x y z
N MET A 1 -7.25 5.82 -16.00
CA MET A 1 -7.29 4.38 -15.70
C MET A 1 -8.59 4.06 -14.98
N LYS A 2 -9.55 3.41 -15.65
CA LYS A 2 -10.81 2.90 -15.09
C LYS A 2 -10.69 1.42 -14.64
N ASN A 3 -9.47 0.95 -14.34
CA ASN A 3 -9.20 -0.42 -13.92
C ASN A 3 -8.85 -0.41 -12.44
N TYR A 4 -9.86 -0.18 -11.62
CA TYR A 4 -9.73 -0.19 -10.19
C TYR A 4 -9.50 -1.62 -9.69
N VAL A 5 -8.51 -1.83 -8.82
CA VAL A 5 -8.20 -3.16 -8.26
C VAL A 5 -9.35 -3.56 -7.34
N LYS A 6 -10.43 -4.14 -7.87
CA LYS A 6 -11.58 -4.63 -7.09
C LYS A 6 -11.37 -6.08 -6.61
N ASN A 7 -10.54 -6.84 -7.34
CA ASN A 7 -10.15 -8.19 -6.98
C ASN A 7 -9.22 -8.15 -5.74
N VAL A 8 -9.60 -8.84 -4.66
CA VAL A 8 -8.87 -8.85 -3.38
C VAL A 8 -7.46 -9.41 -3.53
N TRP A 9 -7.30 -10.53 -4.24
CA TRP A 9 -6.01 -11.17 -4.47
C TRP A 9 -5.05 -10.30 -5.26
N MET A 10 -5.54 -9.66 -6.33
CA MET A 10 -4.74 -8.72 -7.11
C MET A 10 -4.30 -7.52 -6.27
N TYR A 11 -5.15 -7.04 -5.36
CA TYR A 11 -4.79 -5.97 -4.45
C TYR A 11 -3.67 -6.40 -3.49
N HIS A 12 -3.77 -7.57 -2.87
CA HIS A 12 -2.70 -8.09 -2.00
C HIS A 12 -1.40 -8.31 -2.76
N LEU A 13 -1.46 -8.86 -3.97
CA LEU A 13 -0.27 -9.03 -4.80
C LEU A 13 0.41 -7.69 -5.11
N ILE A 14 -0.36 -6.67 -5.47
CA ILE A 14 0.18 -5.33 -5.74
C ILE A 14 0.69 -4.72 -4.43
N ALA A 15 -0.12 -4.73 -3.37
CA ALA A 15 0.19 -4.03 -2.13
C ALA A 15 1.38 -4.65 -1.38
N ASP A 16 1.51 -5.98 -1.36
CA ASP A 16 2.51 -6.72 -0.59
C ASP A 16 3.69 -7.21 -1.44
N GLY A 17 3.48 -7.44 -2.74
CA GLY A 17 4.50 -7.96 -3.65
C GLY A 17 5.81 -7.19 -3.65
N PRO A 18 5.82 -5.85 -3.75
CA PRO A 18 7.06 -5.06 -3.69
C PRO A 18 7.84 -5.25 -2.38
N ALA A 19 7.14 -5.41 -1.23
CA ALA A 19 7.81 -5.68 0.04
C ALA A 19 8.38 -7.09 0.10
N LEU A 20 7.65 -8.09 -0.39
CA LEU A 20 8.16 -9.46 -0.49
C LEU A 20 9.40 -9.53 -1.37
N ILE A 21 9.37 -8.87 -2.54
CA ILE A 21 10.50 -8.80 -3.46
C ILE A 21 11.69 -8.10 -2.79
N PHE A 22 11.47 -6.94 -2.18
CA PHE A 22 12.54 -6.19 -1.52
C PHE A 22 13.18 -6.98 -0.38
N ILE A 23 12.38 -7.59 0.49
CA ILE A 23 12.86 -8.40 1.61
C ILE A 23 13.64 -9.61 1.09
N TRP A 24 13.14 -10.29 0.06
CA TRP A 24 13.82 -11.43 -0.53
C TRP A 24 15.20 -11.05 -1.06
N PHE A 25 15.30 -9.96 -1.84
CA PHE A 25 16.61 -9.46 -2.30
C PHE A 25 17.51 -9.10 -1.12
N TRP A 26 16.97 -8.38 -0.12
CA TRP A 26 17.74 -7.95 1.04
C TRP A 26 18.33 -9.12 1.86
N VAL A 27 17.56 -10.20 2.04
CA VAL A 27 17.99 -11.39 2.79
C VAL A 27 18.92 -12.28 1.98
N GLU A 28 18.55 -12.63 0.75
CA GLU A 28 19.24 -13.67 -0.04
C GLU A 28 20.39 -13.12 -0.89
N ALA A 29 20.26 -11.90 -1.42
CA ALA A 29 21.25 -11.33 -2.34
C ALA A 29 22.33 -10.49 -1.64
N GLY A 30 22.33 -10.43 -0.29
CA GLY A 30 23.29 -9.66 0.50
C GLY A 30 23.30 -8.15 0.20
N THR A 31 22.28 -7.67 -0.51
CA THR A 31 22.08 -6.29 -0.93
C THR A 31 20.58 -6.04 -0.97
N PRO A 32 20.10 -4.85 -0.57
CA PRO A 32 20.88 -3.62 -0.41
C PRO A 32 21.23 -3.24 1.05
N GLY A 33 22.36 -2.55 1.29
CA GLY A 33 22.85 -2.24 2.66
C GLY A 33 21.88 -1.41 3.52
N SER A 34 22.13 -1.25 4.82
CA SER A 34 21.17 -0.69 5.81
C SER A 34 20.47 0.61 5.41
N ILE A 35 21.11 1.49 4.65
CA ILE A 35 20.51 2.74 4.14
C ILE A 35 19.29 2.47 3.25
N SER A 36 19.40 1.51 2.34
CA SER A 36 18.31 1.16 1.44
C SER A 36 17.12 0.53 2.16
N PHE A 37 17.39 -0.25 3.22
CA PHE A 37 16.38 -0.79 4.09
C PHE A 37 15.63 0.34 4.80
N ILE A 38 16.35 1.32 5.33
CA ILE A 38 15.74 2.51 5.95
C ILE A 38 14.88 3.25 4.92
N LEU A 39 15.40 3.53 3.72
CA LEU A 39 14.64 4.20 2.67
C LEU A 39 13.37 3.41 2.30
N PHE A 40 13.47 2.10 2.14
CA PHE A 40 12.32 1.25 1.87
C PHE A 40 11.31 1.27 3.02
N ALA A 41 11.77 1.16 4.28
CA ALA A 41 10.95 1.20 5.47
C ALA A 41 10.19 2.51 5.65
N PHE A 42 10.63 3.61 5.03
CA PHE A 42 9.88 4.86 4.97
C PHE A 42 9.01 4.97 3.71
N ILE A 43 9.57 4.74 2.52
CA ILE A 43 8.87 4.91 1.24
C ILE A 43 7.68 3.95 1.14
N TYR A 44 7.86 2.69 1.55
CA TYR A 44 6.83 1.67 1.40
C TYR A 44 5.56 1.97 2.23
N PRO A 45 5.62 2.12 3.57
CA PRO A 45 4.41 2.34 4.37
C PRO A 45 3.84 3.77 4.26
N PHE A 46 4.66 4.77 3.92
CA PHE A 46 4.23 6.18 3.91
C PHE A 46 3.99 6.76 2.53
N LEU A 47 4.50 6.18 1.44
CA LEU A 47 4.22 6.68 0.09
C LEU A 47 3.50 5.62 -0.74
N TYR A 48 4.07 4.42 -0.84
CA TYR A 48 3.52 3.38 -1.68
C TYR A 48 2.16 2.87 -1.17
N ARG A 49 2.09 2.42 0.09
CA ARG A 49 0.85 1.86 0.66
C ARG A 49 -0.32 2.85 0.65
N PRO A 50 -0.17 4.12 1.07
CA PRO A 50 -1.27 5.08 1.02
C PRO A 50 -1.82 5.30 -0.40
N VAL A 51 -0.95 5.29 -1.43
CA VAL A 51 -1.39 5.42 -2.83
C VAL A 51 -2.16 4.18 -3.28
N VAL A 52 -1.66 2.97 -3.01
CA VAL A 52 -2.33 1.73 -3.40
C VAL A 52 -3.66 1.56 -2.65
N ASP A 53 -3.66 1.82 -1.35
CA ASP A 53 -4.85 1.76 -0.50
C ASP A 53 -5.90 2.77 -0.96
N TYR A 54 -5.50 3.96 -1.40
CA TYR A 54 -6.42 4.96 -1.96
C TYR A 54 -7.14 4.41 -3.20
N TYR A 55 -6.38 3.90 -4.17
CA TYR A 55 -6.98 3.39 -5.40
C TYR A 55 -7.88 2.18 -5.12
N ARG A 56 -7.54 1.36 -4.12
CA ARG A 56 -8.39 0.25 -3.65
C ARG A 56 -9.67 0.75 -3.00
N LEU A 57 -9.60 1.72 -2.10
CA LEU A 57 -10.79 2.25 -1.44
C LEU A 57 -11.70 2.99 -2.41
N LEU A 58 -11.12 3.68 -3.39
CA LEU A 58 -11.84 4.29 -4.49
C LEU A 58 -12.52 3.22 -5.37
N ALA A 59 -11.87 2.06 -5.58
CA ALA A 59 -12.44 0.90 -6.27
C ALA A 59 -13.68 0.31 -5.59
N LEU A 60 -13.64 0.30 -4.26
CA LEU A 60 -14.68 -0.24 -3.39
C LEU A 60 -15.76 0.79 -3.06
N GLU A 61 -15.72 1.97 -3.70
CA GLU A 61 -16.66 3.07 -3.47
C GLU A 61 -16.73 3.48 -1.97
N ALA A 62 -15.65 3.24 -1.22
CA ALA A 62 -15.58 3.53 0.21
C ALA A 62 -15.17 4.97 0.51
N ILE A 63 -14.53 5.63 -0.46
CA ILE A 63 -14.06 7.02 -0.40
C ILE A 63 -14.28 7.70 -1.75
N GLU A 64 -14.15 9.03 -1.77
CA GLU A 64 -14.21 9.84 -2.98
C GLU A 64 -12.82 10.33 -3.40
N LYS A 65 -12.70 10.84 -4.63
CA LYS A 65 -11.43 11.39 -5.14
C LYS A 65 -10.86 12.52 -4.29
N LYS A 66 -11.72 13.30 -3.63
CA LYS A 66 -11.34 14.39 -2.72
C LYS A 66 -10.63 13.89 -1.44
N ASP A 67 -10.72 12.61 -1.14
CA ASP A 67 -10.12 12.01 0.05
C ASP A 67 -8.65 11.62 -0.15
N PHE A 68 -8.08 11.81 -1.34
CA PHE A 68 -6.67 11.50 -1.61
C PHE A 68 -5.70 12.12 -0.58
N PRO A 69 -5.78 13.43 -0.24
CA PRO A 69 -4.87 14.00 0.76
C PRO A 69 -5.08 13.42 2.16
N LYS A 70 -6.28 12.89 2.46
CA LYS A 70 -6.58 12.31 3.77
C LYS A 70 -5.82 11.02 4.02
N MET A 71 -5.29 10.38 2.97
CA MET A 71 -4.48 9.17 3.08
C MET A 71 -3.18 9.38 3.86
N TRP A 72 -2.71 10.61 3.99
CA TRP A 72 -1.57 11.00 4.83
C TRP A 72 -1.98 11.66 6.15
N LYS A 73 -3.28 11.86 6.39
CA LYS A 73 -3.77 12.43 7.64
C LYS A 73 -3.37 11.53 8.80
N TRP A 74 -2.90 12.15 9.89
CA TRP A 74 -2.41 11.46 11.07
C TRP A 74 -1.28 10.47 10.72
N ALA A 75 -0.29 10.88 9.93
CA ALA A 75 0.82 10.02 9.50
C ALA A 75 0.37 8.71 8.80
N GLY A 76 -0.75 8.77 8.07
CA GLY A 76 -1.26 7.62 7.31
C GLY A 76 -2.23 6.72 8.08
N PHE A 77 -2.65 7.09 9.29
CA PHE A 77 -3.58 6.27 10.07
C PHE A 77 -5.01 6.28 9.55
N TYR A 78 -5.40 7.28 8.75
CA TYR A 78 -6.74 7.37 8.16
C TYR A 78 -7.15 6.09 7.39
N ARG A 79 -6.20 5.42 6.73
CA ARG A 79 -6.46 4.19 5.95
C ARG A 79 -6.83 2.99 6.83
N PHE A 80 -6.39 2.94 8.08
CA PHE A 80 -6.70 1.82 8.99
C PHE A 80 -8.17 1.79 9.41
N LYS A 81 -8.90 2.91 9.31
CA LYS A 81 -10.37 2.92 9.45
C LYS A 81 -11.05 1.93 8.48
N TRP A 82 -10.41 1.67 7.35
CA TRP A 82 -10.92 0.82 6.29
C TRP A 82 -10.21 -0.53 6.19
N TYR A 83 -9.55 -0.97 7.26
CA TYR A 83 -8.77 -2.20 7.28
C TYR A 83 -9.55 -3.41 6.74
N SER A 84 -10.78 -3.65 7.22
CA SER A 84 -11.62 -4.75 6.74
C SER A 84 -11.89 -4.70 5.23
N LYS A 85 -12.16 -3.50 4.71
CA LYS A 85 -12.38 -3.29 3.26
C LYS A 85 -11.13 -3.54 2.44
N LEU A 86 -9.97 -3.09 2.93
CA LEU A 86 -8.68 -3.32 2.28
C LEU A 86 -8.33 -4.81 2.28
N MET A 87 -8.52 -5.50 3.41
CA MET A 87 -8.14 -6.91 3.57
C MET A 87 -9.06 -7.89 2.86
N PHE A 88 -10.38 -7.64 2.92
CA PHE A 88 -11.38 -8.62 2.50
C PHE A 88 -12.24 -8.14 1.34
N GLY A 89 -12.17 -6.85 0.97
CA GLY A 89 -13.02 -6.28 -0.09
C GLY A 89 -14.50 -6.15 0.29
N VAL A 90 -14.84 -6.29 1.57
CA VAL A 90 -16.18 -6.19 2.15
C VAL A 90 -16.24 -5.03 3.13
#